data_AF-A0A505DAN5-F1
#
_entry.id   AF-A0A505DAN5-F1
#
_cell.length_a   1.000
_cell.length_b   1.000
_cell.length_c   1.000
_cell.angle_alpha   90.00
_cell.angle_beta   90.00
_cell.angle_gamma   90.00
#
_symmetry.space_group_name_H-M   'P 1'
#
loop_
_entity.id
_entity.type
_entity.pdbx_description
1 polymer ?
#
loop_
_entity_poly.entity_id
_entity_poly.type
_entity_poly.pdbx_seq_one_letter_code
_entity_poly.pdbx_strand_id
1 'polypeptide(L)'
;CQVFEVGGVLRVNWAVVEELFPPGLIDAAFGAFGGLLERLADDEGVWDSAGLGLVGPGELVARQEANATEAVLPEGLLHELGGALRARGEVPAVIAGDRTVGYAELDRRAARIARRLRELGVCRNALVGVVMDKGWQQPVAALGVLQSGGAYLPVDASWPGERVHEVLGRGRCRIVLTQAHLRDVLDWPADVTVLAVDDDTVWAGVDDGPVESVAGPEDLAYVIFTSGSTGEPKGVMIDHRGAANTVADINDRFGVTAADRVLGLSSLSFDLSVWDIFGTFAAGGTLVLP
;
A
#
# COMPACT_ATOMS: atom_id res chain seq x y z
N CYS A 1 -37.81 -25.15 4.56
CA CYS A 1 -38.84 -24.19 5.04
C CYS A 1 -40.21 -24.79 4.74
N GLN A 2 -41.08 -24.88 5.75
CA GLN A 2 -42.47 -25.29 5.60
C GLN A 2 -43.36 -24.12 6.02
N VAL A 3 -44.34 -23.77 5.18
CA VAL A 3 -45.25 -22.64 5.42
C VAL A 3 -46.68 -23.15 5.32
N PHE A 4 -47.52 -22.82 6.29
CA PHE A 4 -48.92 -23.24 6.32
C PHE A 4 -49.78 -22.28 7.15
N GLU A 5 -51.05 -22.16 6.81
CA GLU A 5 -52.01 -21.31 7.54
C GLU A 5 -52.79 -22.15 8.56
N VAL A 6 -52.87 -21.68 9.80
CA VAL A 6 -53.65 -22.32 10.87
C VAL A 6 -54.36 -21.25 11.67
N GLY A 7 -55.70 -21.27 11.62
CA GLY A 7 -56.54 -20.36 12.41
C GLY A 7 -56.38 -18.88 12.03
N GLY A 8 -56.16 -18.58 10.75
CA GLY A 8 -55.95 -17.22 10.25
C GLY A 8 -54.56 -16.65 10.53
N VAL A 9 -53.60 -17.48 10.96
CA VAL A 9 -52.20 -17.09 11.19
C VAL A 9 -51.29 -17.89 10.26
N LEU A 10 -50.30 -17.22 9.67
CA LEU A 10 -49.23 -17.85 8.91
C LEU A 10 -48.23 -18.50 9.88
N ARG A 11 -48.01 -19.80 9.75
CA ARG A 11 -46.96 -20.53 10.47
C ARG A 11 -45.81 -20.86 9.53
N VAL A 12 -44.61 -20.54 9.97
CA VAL A 12 -43.36 -20.81 9.25
C VAL A 12 -42.47 -21.68 10.14
N ASN A 13 -42.10 -22.86 9.64
CA ASN A 13 -41.17 -23.76 10.31
C ASN A 13 -39.89 -23.94 9.50
N TRP A 14 -38.75 -23.77 10.16
CA TRP A 14 -37.43 -24.07 9.60
C TRP A 14 -36.92 -25.37 10.23
N ALA A 15 -36.71 -26.38 9.39
CA ALA A 15 -35.99 -27.59 9.78
C ALA A 15 -34.53 -27.37 9.43
N VAL A 16 -33.67 -27.37 10.44
CA VAL A 16 -32.23 -27.09 10.32
C VAL A 16 -31.43 -28.20 10.99
N VAL A 17 -30.21 -28.42 10.50
CA VAL A 17 -29.19 -29.21 11.21
C VAL A 17 -28.32 -28.19 11.93
N GLU A 18 -28.57 -28.01 13.23
CA GLU A 18 -28.03 -26.90 14.02
C GLU A 18 -26.49 -26.88 14.03
N GLU A 19 -25.86 -28.06 14.00
CA GLU A 19 -24.40 -28.21 14.02
C GLU A 19 -23.70 -27.68 12.77
N LEU A 20 -24.44 -27.39 11.69
CA LEU A 20 -23.90 -26.75 10.49
C LEU A 20 -23.76 -25.23 10.63
N PHE A 21 -24.28 -24.64 11.72
CA PHE A 21 -24.36 -23.20 11.89
C PHE A 21 -23.68 -22.75 13.20
N PRO A 22 -23.07 -21.56 13.23
CA PRO A 22 -22.64 -20.93 14.47
C PRO A 22 -23.82 -20.79 15.46
N PRO A 23 -23.55 -20.90 16.77
CA PRO A 23 -24.58 -20.70 17.79
C PRO A 23 -25.34 -19.38 17.60
N GLY A 24 -26.68 -19.43 17.64
CA GLY A 24 -27.56 -18.28 17.51
C GLY A 24 -27.79 -17.75 16.08
N LEU A 25 -27.08 -18.25 15.06
CA LEU A 25 -27.25 -17.77 13.68
C LEU A 25 -28.64 -18.08 13.12
N ILE A 26 -29.18 -19.28 13.38
CA ILE A 26 -30.50 -19.67 12.86
C ILE A 26 -31.61 -18.84 13.50
N ASP A 27 -31.53 -18.57 14.81
CA ASP A 27 -32.51 -17.75 15.50
C ASP A 27 -32.52 -16.31 14.95
N ALA A 28 -31.33 -15.75 14.71
CA ALA A 28 -31.18 -14.42 14.15
C ALA A 28 -31.71 -14.33 12.71
N ALA A 29 -31.38 -15.32 11.87
CA ALA A 29 -31.88 -15.42 10.50
C ALA A 29 -33.40 -15.61 10.44
N PHE A 30 -33.97 -16.41 11.34
CA PHE A 30 -35.41 -16.61 11.44
C PHE A 30 -36.12 -15.34 11.92
N GLY A 31 -35.54 -14.64 12.91
CA GLY A 31 -36.03 -13.34 13.38
C GLY A 31 -36.03 -12.28 12.27
N ALA A 32 -34.95 -12.18 11.50
CA ALA A 32 -34.88 -11.27 10.35
C ALA A 32 -35.89 -11.60 9.25
N PHE A 33 -36.11 -12.90 8.98
CA PHE A 33 -37.15 -13.35 8.05
C PHE A 33 -38.56 -12.99 8.55
N GLY A 34 -38.84 -13.21 9.83
CA GLY A 34 -40.11 -12.82 10.46
C GLY A 34 -40.37 -11.31 10.34
N GLY A 35 -39.38 -10.49 10.72
CA GLY A 35 -39.49 -9.02 10.63
C GLY A 35 -39.60 -8.51 9.18
N LEU A 36 -39.10 -9.25 8.18
CA LEU A 36 -39.38 -8.95 6.78
C LEU A 36 -40.85 -9.24 6.43
N LEU A 37 -41.38 -10.39 6.83
CA LEU A 37 -42.78 -10.75 6.55
C LEU A 37 -43.75 -9.75 7.17
N GLU A 38 -43.48 -9.29 8.39
CA GLU A 38 -44.28 -8.24 9.05
C GLU A 38 -44.26 -6.94 8.25
N ARG A 39 -43.07 -6.46 7.85
CA ARG A 39 -42.97 -5.24 7.03
C ARG A 39 -43.64 -5.35 5.67
N LEU A 40 -43.55 -6.50 5.01
CA LEU A 40 -44.23 -6.76 3.73
C LEU A 40 -45.75 -6.83 3.88
N ALA A 41 -46.24 -7.21 5.07
CA ALA A 41 -47.67 -7.24 5.36
C ALA A 41 -48.23 -5.84 5.65
N ASP A 42 -47.43 -4.97 6.28
CA ASP A 42 -47.86 -3.64 6.73
C ASP A 42 -47.64 -2.53 5.68
N ASP A 43 -46.70 -2.70 4.75
CA ASP A 43 -46.33 -1.67 3.76
C ASP A 43 -46.08 -2.27 2.37
N GLU A 44 -47.01 -2.02 1.43
CA GLU A 44 -46.90 -2.45 0.03
C GLU A 44 -45.65 -1.89 -0.66
N GLY A 45 -45.18 -0.70 -0.26
CA GLY A 45 -43.98 -0.07 -0.82
C GLY A 45 -42.70 -0.85 -0.55
N VAL A 46 -42.69 -1.73 0.45
CA VAL A 46 -41.54 -2.61 0.75
C VAL A 46 -41.33 -3.65 -0.35
N TRP A 47 -42.39 -4.10 -1.03
CA TRP A 47 -42.31 -5.05 -2.14
C TRP A 47 -41.53 -4.50 -3.33
N ASP A 48 -41.61 -3.18 -3.55
CA ASP A 48 -40.95 -2.47 -4.65
C ASP A 48 -39.57 -1.92 -4.25
N SER A 49 -39.13 -2.15 -3.01
CA SER A 49 -37.84 -1.66 -2.52
C SER A 49 -36.65 -2.45 -3.08
N ALA A 50 -35.55 -1.77 -3.40
CA ALA A 50 -34.34 -2.39 -3.96
C ALA A 50 -33.57 -3.28 -2.95
N GLY A 51 -34.04 -3.40 -1.70
CA GLY A 51 -33.39 -4.18 -0.67
C GLY A 51 -34.35 -4.52 0.47
N LEU A 52 -34.51 -5.82 0.72
CA LEU A 52 -35.45 -6.33 1.72
C LEU A 52 -34.98 -6.10 3.18
N GLY A 53 -33.74 -5.66 3.42
CA GLY A 53 -33.25 -5.37 4.78
C GLY A 53 -33.29 -6.58 5.71
N LEU A 54 -32.67 -7.69 5.29
CA LEU A 54 -32.61 -8.97 6.02
C LEU A 54 -31.57 -8.99 7.16
N VAL A 55 -30.92 -7.87 7.44
CA VAL A 55 -29.94 -7.76 8.52
C VAL A 55 -30.69 -7.25 9.75
N GLY A 56 -30.69 -8.06 10.82
CA GLY A 56 -31.37 -7.69 12.05
C GLY A 56 -30.72 -6.50 12.76
N PRO A 57 -31.42 -5.85 13.70
CA PRO A 57 -30.88 -4.72 14.45
C PRO A 57 -29.58 -5.05 15.19
N GLY A 58 -29.46 -6.27 15.72
CA GLY A 58 -28.25 -6.72 16.42
C GLY A 58 -27.03 -6.82 15.50
N GLU A 59 -27.19 -7.38 14.30
CA GLU A 59 -26.11 -7.46 13.31
C GLU A 59 -25.75 -6.08 12.75
N LEU A 60 -26.73 -5.16 12.64
CA LEU A 60 -26.44 -3.77 12.26
C LEU A 60 -25.58 -3.07 13.31
N VAL A 61 -25.86 -3.27 14.60
CA VAL A 61 -25.03 -2.74 15.69
C VAL A 61 -23.63 -3.35 15.65
N ALA A 62 -23.52 -4.67 15.56
CA ALA A 62 -22.21 -5.34 15.47
C ALA A 62 -21.41 -4.87 14.25
N ARG A 63 -22.07 -4.64 13.10
CA ARG A 63 -21.45 -4.07 11.90
C ARG A 63 -21.01 -2.62 12.14
N GLN A 64 -21.81 -1.80 12.80
CA GLN A 64 -21.45 -0.42 13.11
C GLN A 64 -20.23 -0.38 14.03
N GLU A 65 -20.22 -1.18 15.10
CA GLU A 65 -19.09 -1.31 16.03
C GLU A 65 -17.82 -1.79 15.31
N ALA A 66 -17.93 -2.79 14.43
CA ALA A 66 -16.80 -3.28 13.66
C ALA A 66 -16.24 -2.25 12.65
N ASN A 67 -17.06 -1.30 12.20
CA ASN A 67 -16.65 -0.21 11.30
C ASN A 67 -16.36 1.11 12.04
N ALA A 68 -16.47 1.15 13.37
CA ALA A 68 -16.18 2.32 14.19
C ALA A 68 -14.67 2.50 14.36
N THR A 69 -13.96 2.65 13.25
CA THR A 69 -12.49 2.79 13.16
C THR A 69 -12.06 4.24 12.92
N GLU A 70 -12.89 5.20 13.30
CA GLU A 70 -12.56 6.62 13.20
C GLU A 70 -11.38 6.95 14.11
N ALA A 71 -10.31 7.49 13.54
CA ALA A 71 -9.11 7.91 14.23
C ALA A 71 -8.52 9.16 13.59
N VAL A 72 -7.65 9.86 14.32
CA VAL A 72 -6.89 10.98 13.75
C VAL A 72 -5.86 10.41 12.78
N LEU A 73 -5.94 10.82 11.52
CA LEU A 73 -4.99 10.41 10.49
C LEU A 73 -3.62 11.08 10.73
N PRO A 74 -2.51 10.40 10.39
CA PRO A 74 -1.20 11.06 10.41
C PRO A 74 -1.17 12.21 9.40
N GLU A 75 -0.59 13.34 9.81
CA GLU A 75 -0.32 14.46 8.91
C GLU A 75 0.94 14.22 8.09
N GLY A 76 0.99 14.77 6.88
CA GLY A 76 2.18 14.75 6.02
C GLY A 76 2.24 13.61 5.00
N LEU A 77 3.44 13.37 4.49
CA LEU A 77 3.69 12.39 3.44
C LEU A 77 4.24 11.08 4.01
N LEU A 78 3.98 9.97 3.34
CA LEU A 78 4.47 8.62 3.72
C LEU A 78 5.94 8.58 4.16
N HIS A 79 6.84 9.27 3.46
CA HIS A 79 8.27 9.27 3.75
C HIS A 79 8.70 10.22 4.88
N GLU A 80 7.77 11.03 5.39
CA GLU A 80 7.98 11.98 6.48
C GLU A 80 7.49 11.42 7.83
N LEU A 81 6.82 10.26 7.81
CA LEU A 81 6.38 9.58 9.02
C LEU A 81 7.56 9.31 9.95
N GLY A 82 7.37 9.61 11.24
CA GLY A 82 8.42 9.49 12.25
C GLY A 82 9.44 10.64 12.24
N GLY A 83 9.24 11.68 11.42
CA GLY A 83 10.05 12.88 11.37
C GLY A 83 11.32 12.75 10.53
N ALA A 84 12.20 13.75 10.66
CA ALA A 84 13.39 13.86 9.81
C ALA A 84 14.37 12.68 10.03
N LEU A 85 14.54 11.85 8.99
CA LEU A 85 15.46 10.70 8.99
C LEU A 85 16.88 11.11 9.39
N ARG A 86 17.40 12.22 8.82
CA ARG A 86 18.75 12.72 9.10
C ARG A 86 19.02 13.00 10.58
N ALA A 87 18.02 13.41 11.35
CA ALA A 87 18.17 13.72 12.78
C ALA A 87 18.50 12.48 13.63
N ARG A 88 18.30 11.27 13.08
CA ARG A 88 18.60 10.00 13.74
C ARG A 88 20.07 9.57 13.60
N GLY A 89 20.88 10.35 12.89
CA GLY A 89 22.32 10.15 12.78
C GLY A 89 22.70 8.87 12.04
N GLU A 90 23.80 8.24 12.45
CA GLU A 90 24.36 7.07 11.77
C GLU A 90 23.85 5.73 12.36
N VAL A 91 22.73 5.74 13.09
CA VAL A 91 22.05 4.51 13.51
C VAL A 91 21.67 3.72 12.26
N PRO A 92 21.87 2.38 12.22
CA PRO A 92 21.54 1.57 11.05
C PRO A 92 20.07 1.71 10.65
N ALA A 93 19.83 2.23 9.45
CA ALA A 93 18.51 2.23 8.84
C ALA A 93 18.32 0.96 7.99
N VAL A 94 19.35 0.59 7.23
CA VAL A 94 19.33 -0.59 6.35
C VAL A 94 20.57 -1.44 6.61
N ILE A 95 20.39 -2.75 6.73
CA ILE A 95 21.46 -3.74 6.75
C ILE A 95 21.22 -4.70 5.58
N ALA A 96 22.11 -4.69 4.60
CA ALA A 96 22.12 -5.62 3.48
C ALA A 96 23.37 -6.52 3.54
N GLY A 97 23.44 -7.54 2.69
CA GLY A 97 24.56 -8.50 2.69
C GLY A 97 25.93 -7.87 2.40
N ASP A 98 25.98 -6.79 1.63
CA ASP A 98 27.19 -6.09 1.21
C ASP A 98 27.49 -4.82 2.03
N ARG A 99 26.48 -4.22 2.68
CA ARG A 99 26.59 -2.90 3.32
C ARG A 99 25.55 -2.64 4.40
N THR A 100 25.94 -1.86 5.40
CA THR A 100 25.03 -1.17 6.33
C THR A 100 24.95 0.32 5.96
N VAL A 101 23.73 0.86 5.89
CA VAL A 101 23.44 2.28 5.61
C VAL A 101 22.77 2.89 6.84
N GLY A 102 23.37 3.94 7.39
CA GLY A 102 22.79 4.72 8.50
C GLY A 102 21.66 5.65 8.04
N TYR A 103 20.82 6.10 8.96
CA TYR A 103 19.69 7.01 8.65
C TYR A 103 20.13 8.32 7.97
N ALA A 104 21.23 8.93 8.44
CA ALA A 104 21.75 10.16 7.85
C ALA A 104 22.38 9.93 6.46
N GLU A 105 23.02 8.78 6.23
CA GLU A 105 23.48 8.40 4.89
C GLU A 105 22.30 8.12 3.95
N LEU A 106 21.29 7.38 4.41
CA LEU A 106 20.07 7.07 3.67
C LEU A 106 19.41 8.36 3.16
N ASP A 107 19.21 9.32 4.05
CA ASP A 107 18.61 10.62 3.72
C ASP A 107 19.47 11.43 2.73
N ARG A 108 20.81 11.48 2.92
CA ARG A 108 21.71 12.16 1.97
C ARG A 108 21.62 11.57 0.57
N ARG A 109 21.60 10.24 0.45
CA ARG A 109 21.50 9.56 -0.86
C ARG A 109 20.14 9.81 -1.50
N ALA A 110 19.06 9.69 -0.73
CA ALA A 110 17.70 9.99 -1.20
C ALA A 110 17.57 11.45 -1.67
N ALA A 111 18.15 12.40 -0.93
CA ALA A 111 18.13 13.82 -1.28
C ALA A 111 18.81 14.10 -2.63
N ARG A 112 19.97 13.48 -2.91
CA ARG A 112 20.64 13.60 -4.22
C ARG A 112 19.76 13.09 -5.36
N ILE A 113 19.15 11.92 -5.17
CA ILE A 113 18.19 11.38 -6.13
C ILE A 113 17.04 12.36 -6.34
N ALA A 114 16.45 12.87 -5.26
CA ALA A 114 15.31 13.77 -5.32
C ALA A 114 15.61 15.04 -6.13
N ARG A 115 16.76 15.66 -5.90
CA ARG A 115 17.20 16.84 -6.66
C ARG A 115 17.40 16.53 -8.13
N ARG A 116 18.11 15.44 -8.43
CA ARG A 116 18.37 15.04 -9.81
C ARG A 116 17.10 14.72 -10.57
N LEU A 117 16.14 14.06 -9.92
CA LEU A 117 14.83 13.77 -10.51
C LEU A 117 14.07 15.07 -10.84
N ARG A 118 14.11 16.08 -9.95
CA ARG A 118 13.51 17.39 -10.22
C ARG A 118 14.17 18.12 -11.39
N GLU A 119 15.50 18.07 -11.49
CA GLU A 119 16.24 18.63 -12.64
C GLU A 119 15.83 17.96 -13.96
N LEU A 120 15.52 16.66 -13.92
CA LEU A 120 15.04 15.90 -15.06
C LEU A 120 13.52 16.06 -15.29
N GLY A 121 12.85 16.92 -14.51
CA GLY A 121 11.45 17.30 -14.72
C GLY A 121 10.43 16.44 -13.98
N VAL A 122 10.82 15.64 -12.99
CA VAL A 122 9.86 14.94 -12.12
C VAL A 122 9.05 15.98 -11.33
N CYS A 123 7.73 15.83 -11.39
CA CYS A 123 6.76 16.66 -10.69
C CYS A 123 5.76 15.78 -9.93
N ARG A 124 4.77 16.42 -9.29
CA ARG A 124 3.65 15.75 -8.61
C ARG A 124 3.01 14.71 -9.53
N ASN A 125 2.74 13.52 -9.01
CA ASN A 125 2.13 12.37 -9.70
C ASN A 125 2.92 11.82 -10.90
N ALA A 126 4.14 12.30 -11.17
CA ALA A 126 4.99 11.69 -12.18
C ALA A 126 5.55 10.36 -11.67
N LEU A 127 5.49 9.33 -12.52
CA LEU A 127 5.98 7.99 -12.18
C LEU A 127 7.45 7.84 -12.54
N VAL A 128 8.23 7.37 -11.57
CA VAL A 128 9.63 6.96 -11.76
C VAL A 128 9.71 5.45 -11.55
N GLY A 129 10.21 4.74 -12.56
CA GLY A 129 10.39 3.29 -12.45
C GLY A 129 11.51 2.97 -11.46
N VAL A 130 11.32 1.96 -10.62
CA VAL A 130 12.37 1.42 -9.74
C VAL A 130 12.53 -0.05 -10.10
N VAL A 131 13.57 -0.36 -10.87
CA VAL A 131 13.83 -1.71 -11.41
C VAL A 131 15.12 -2.23 -10.80
N MET A 132 15.03 -3.06 -9.77
CA MET A 132 16.18 -3.47 -8.96
C MET A 132 16.02 -4.87 -8.39
N ASP A 133 17.16 -5.54 -8.16
CA ASP A 133 17.24 -6.67 -7.26
C ASP A 133 17.06 -6.21 -5.80
N LYS A 134 16.91 -7.16 -4.88
CA LYS A 134 16.85 -6.89 -3.44
C LYS A 134 18.19 -6.29 -2.97
N GLY A 135 18.14 -5.15 -2.28
CA GLY A 135 19.36 -4.48 -1.83
C GLY A 135 19.10 -3.11 -1.22
N TRP A 136 20.12 -2.54 -0.58
CA TRP A 136 20.04 -1.25 0.12
C TRP A 136 19.64 -0.09 -0.80
N GLN A 137 19.83 -0.24 -2.12
CA GLN A 137 19.44 0.72 -3.15
C GLN A 137 17.92 0.91 -3.23
N GLN A 138 17.12 -0.13 -2.96
CA GLN A 138 15.65 -0.06 -3.06
C GLN A 138 15.02 0.99 -2.14
N PRO A 139 15.26 1.00 -0.81
CA PRO A 139 14.73 2.03 0.07
C PRO A 139 15.29 3.42 -0.26
N VAL A 140 16.55 3.53 -0.68
CA VAL A 140 17.16 4.80 -1.11
C VAL A 140 16.42 5.37 -2.33
N ALA A 141 16.14 4.54 -3.33
CA ALA A 141 15.44 4.92 -4.55
C ALA A 141 14.00 5.34 -4.26
N ALA A 142 13.25 4.53 -3.50
CA ALA A 142 11.88 4.83 -3.13
C ALA A 142 11.80 6.16 -2.37
N LEU A 143 12.66 6.38 -1.37
CA LEU A 143 12.73 7.64 -0.64
C LEU A 143 13.07 8.82 -1.55
N GLY A 144 14.06 8.68 -2.43
CA GLY A 144 14.46 9.74 -3.35
C GLY A 144 13.36 10.14 -4.33
N VAL A 145 12.58 9.17 -4.82
CA VAL A 145 11.41 9.44 -5.65
C VAL A 145 10.34 10.21 -4.87
N LEU A 146 9.98 9.76 -3.66
CA LEU A 146 8.97 10.44 -2.85
C LEU A 146 9.40 11.85 -2.41
N GLN A 147 10.67 12.02 -2.03
CA GLN A 147 11.24 13.33 -1.71
C GLN A 147 11.27 14.26 -2.95
N SER A 148 11.40 13.72 -4.16
CA SER A 148 11.30 14.53 -5.39
C SER A 148 9.89 15.10 -5.59
N GLY A 149 8.87 14.46 -5.00
CA GLY A 149 7.45 14.72 -5.21
C GLY A 149 6.78 13.81 -6.25
N GLY A 150 7.54 12.90 -6.85
CA GLY A 150 7.00 11.85 -7.73
C GLY A 150 6.55 10.61 -6.96
N ALA A 151 5.94 9.68 -7.69
CA ALA A 151 5.56 8.36 -7.19
C ALA A 151 6.46 7.28 -7.80
N TYR A 152 6.82 6.28 -7.00
CA TYR A 152 7.64 5.18 -7.51
C TYR A 152 6.75 4.07 -8.09
N LEU A 153 7.19 3.52 -9.21
CA LEU A 153 6.59 2.35 -9.85
C LEU A 153 7.63 1.22 -9.74
N PRO A 154 7.49 0.30 -8.77
CA PRO A 154 8.44 -0.78 -8.60
C PRO A 154 8.20 -1.88 -9.64
N VAL A 155 9.30 -2.36 -10.23
CA VAL A 155 9.31 -3.44 -11.22
C VAL A 155 10.37 -4.44 -10.80
N ASP A 156 10.03 -5.72 -10.82
CA ASP A 156 10.98 -6.77 -10.49
C ASP A 156 11.96 -6.97 -11.66
N ALA A 157 13.26 -6.88 -11.37
CA ALA A 157 14.31 -7.03 -12.38
C ALA A 157 14.40 -8.44 -12.96
N SER A 158 13.84 -9.45 -12.28
CA SER A 158 13.80 -10.84 -12.74
C SER A 158 12.70 -11.11 -13.78
N TRP A 159 11.78 -10.16 -14.01
CA TRP A 159 10.74 -10.32 -15.00
C TRP A 159 11.30 -10.35 -16.43
N PRO A 160 10.62 -11.04 -17.37
CA PRO A 160 10.98 -10.96 -18.78
C PRO A 160 11.05 -9.50 -19.27
N GLY A 161 12.04 -9.16 -20.12
CA GLY A 161 12.23 -7.78 -20.59
C GLY A 161 10.98 -7.15 -21.22
N GLU A 162 10.24 -7.92 -22.03
CA GLU A 162 8.96 -7.48 -22.61
C GLU A 162 7.96 -7.03 -21.53
N ARG A 163 7.93 -7.74 -20.39
CA ARG A 163 7.07 -7.39 -19.26
C ARG A 163 7.52 -6.11 -18.56
N VAL A 164 8.83 -5.94 -18.37
CA VAL A 164 9.40 -4.70 -17.82
C VAL A 164 9.03 -3.51 -18.72
N HIS A 165 9.20 -3.65 -20.04
CA HIS A 165 8.84 -2.63 -21.02
C HIS A 165 7.35 -2.30 -21.00
N GLU A 166 6.50 -3.33 -20.97
CA GLU A 166 5.04 -3.15 -20.91
C GLU A 166 4.63 -2.31 -19.70
N VAL A 167 5.14 -2.66 -18.51
CA VAL A 167 4.81 -2.00 -17.25
C VAL A 167 5.35 -0.56 -17.22
N LEU A 168 6.60 -0.34 -17.62
CA LEU A 168 7.18 1.01 -17.71
C LEU A 168 6.42 1.88 -18.73
N GLY A 169 6.05 1.32 -19.88
CA GLY A 169 5.27 1.99 -20.91
C GLY A 169 3.87 2.38 -20.45
N ARG A 170 3.16 1.46 -19.76
CA ARG A 170 1.85 1.75 -19.16
C ARG A 170 1.94 2.83 -18.07
N GLY A 171 3.02 2.81 -17.27
CA GLY A 171 3.33 3.85 -16.30
C GLY A 171 3.82 5.16 -16.92
N ARG A 172 4.11 5.19 -18.22
CA ARG A 172 4.75 6.32 -18.93
C ARG A 172 6.01 6.81 -18.22
N CYS A 173 6.76 5.87 -17.63
CA CYS A 173 8.00 6.17 -16.92
C CYS A 173 9.03 6.66 -17.95
N ARG A 174 9.50 7.90 -17.80
CA ARG A 174 10.60 8.46 -18.62
C ARG A 174 11.96 8.34 -17.93
N ILE A 175 11.95 8.02 -16.64
CA ILE A 175 13.13 7.85 -15.80
C ILE A 175 12.99 6.55 -15.04
N VAL A 176 14.08 5.80 -14.97
CA VAL A 176 14.20 4.58 -14.18
C VAL A 176 15.40 4.68 -13.26
N LEU A 177 15.21 4.35 -11.99
CA LEU A 177 16.28 4.09 -11.04
C LEU A 177 16.57 2.58 -11.03
N THR A 178 17.85 2.22 -11.11
CA THR A 178 18.29 0.82 -11.09
C THR A 178 19.64 0.66 -10.35
N GLN A 179 20.23 -0.52 -10.41
CA GLN A 179 21.61 -0.81 -9.95
C GLN A 179 22.56 -0.84 -11.15
N ALA A 180 23.83 -0.50 -10.95
CA ALA A 180 24.82 -0.39 -12.02
C ALA A 180 24.95 -1.68 -12.83
N HIS A 181 24.91 -2.85 -12.19
CA HIS A 181 24.99 -4.14 -12.89
C HIS A 181 23.77 -4.44 -13.75
N LEU A 182 22.58 -3.97 -13.35
CA LEU A 182 21.35 -4.14 -14.12
C LEU A 182 21.25 -3.16 -15.28
N ARG A 183 21.76 -1.93 -15.10
CA ARG A 183 21.78 -0.90 -16.15
C ARG A 183 22.40 -1.44 -17.44
N ASP A 184 23.47 -2.22 -17.34
CA ASP A 184 24.24 -2.69 -18.49
C ASP A 184 23.75 -4.04 -19.05
N VAL A 185 22.91 -4.77 -18.29
CA VAL A 185 22.45 -6.14 -18.63
C VAL A 185 21.02 -6.17 -19.14
N LEU A 186 20.14 -5.33 -18.59
CA LEU A 186 18.74 -5.27 -19.00
C LEU A 186 18.60 -4.47 -20.30
N ASP A 187 17.66 -4.92 -21.14
CA ASP A 187 17.21 -4.14 -22.28
C ASP A 187 16.22 -3.07 -21.81
N TRP A 188 16.48 -1.81 -22.13
CA TRP A 188 15.69 -0.66 -21.68
C TRP A 188 14.95 -0.01 -22.85
N PRO A 189 13.73 0.53 -22.63
CA PRO A 189 13.07 1.33 -23.66
C PRO A 189 13.93 2.54 -24.07
N ALA A 190 14.00 2.82 -25.38
CA ALA A 190 14.91 3.82 -25.94
C ALA A 190 14.68 5.27 -25.45
N ASP A 191 13.48 5.57 -24.96
CA ASP A 191 13.07 6.88 -24.47
C ASP A 191 13.17 7.04 -22.94
N VAL A 192 13.74 6.06 -22.25
CA VAL A 192 13.93 6.06 -20.80
C VAL A 192 15.35 6.48 -20.42
N THR A 193 15.45 7.42 -19.48
CA THR A 193 16.72 7.75 -18.82
C THR A 193 16.94 6.81 -17.64
N VAL A 194 18.00 5.99 -17.68
CA VAL A 194 18.31 5.00 -16.64
C VAL A 194 19.45 5.51 -15.75
N LEU A 195 19.19 5.62 -14.45
CA LEU A 195 20.15 6.09 -13.45
C LEU A 195 20.46 4.98 -12.44
N ALA A 196 21.74 4.69 -12.23
CA ALA A 196 22.18 3.69 -11.26
C ALA A 196 22.38 4.32 -9.87
N VAL A 197 21.71 3.79 -8.84
CA VAL A 197 21.72 4.34 -7.47
C VAL A 197 23.06 4.14 -6.76
N ASP A 198 23.78 3.08 -7.13
CA ASP A 198 25.10 2.71 -6.60
C ASP A 198 26.28 3.18 -7.48
N ASP A 199 26.00 3.96 -8.53
CA ASP A 199 27.03 4.61 -9.34
C ASP A 199 27.29 6.03 -8.81
N ASP A 200 28.27 6.18 -7.92
CA ASP A 200 28.61 7.47 -7.30
C ASP A 200 29.00 8.56 -8.32
N THR A 201 29.38 8.19 -9.55
CA THR A 201 29.69 9.18 -10.61
C THR A 201 28.44 9.91 -11.12
N VAL A 202 27.28 9.24 -11.09
CA VAL A 202 25.97 9.83 -11.45
C VAL A 202 25.55 10.91 -10.45
N TRP A 203 25.97 10.76 -9.19
CA TRP A 203 25.56 11.62 -8.08
C TRP A 203 26.64 12.62 -7.66
N ALA A 204 27.79 12.60 -8.34
CA ALA A 204 28.91 13.48 -8.04
C ALA A 204 28.51 14.96 -8.25
N GLY A 205 28.74 15.77 -7.23
CA GLY A 205 28.42 17.21 -7.26
C GLY A 205 26.93 17.56 -7.07
N VAL A 206 26.06 16.57 -6.92
CA VAL A 206 24.66 16.81 -6.56
C VAL A 206 24.57 17.13 -5.07
N ASP A 207 23.93 18.25 -4.71
CA ASP A 207 23.72 18.65 -3.32
C ASP A 207 22.93 17.58 -2.55
N ASP A 208 23.37 17.28 -1.34
CA ASP A 208 22.72 16.32 -0.44
C ASP A 208 22.03 16.97 0.75
N GLY A 209 21.82 18.29 0.73
CA GLY A 209 21.03 18.98 1.73
C GLY A 209 19.57 18.50 1.73
N PRO A 210 18.83 18.72 2.84
CA PRO A 210 17.41 18.36 2.92
C PRO A 210 16.60 18.88 1.72
N VAL A 211 15.64 18.06 1.28
CA VAL A 211 14.74 18.37 0.16
C VAL A 211 13.31 18.35 0.70
N GLU A 212 12.65 19.50 0.68
CA GLU A 212 11.20 19.58 0.95
C GLU A 212 10.45 19.06 -0.28
N SER A 213 9.58 18.06 -0.08
CA SER A 213 8.79 17.45 -1.16
C SER A 213 7.79 18.46 -1.75
N VAL A 214 7.55 18.39 -3.06
CA VAL A 214 6.51 19.22 -3.72
C VAL A 214 5.14 18.53 -3.73
N ALA A 215 5.05 17.30 -3.24
CA ALA A 215 3.81 16.54 -3.15
C ALA A 215 2.94 16.99 -1.96
N GLY A 216 1.65 16.76 -2.08
CA GLY A 216 0.68 16.82 -0.98
C GLY A 216 0.13 15.42 -0.64
N PRO A 217 -0.64 15.29 0.45
CA PRO A 217 -1.14 13.99 0.93
C PRO A 217 -2.02 13.23 -0.06
N GLU A 218 -2.66 13.90 -1.02
CA GLU A 218 -3.53 13.28 -2.03
C GLU A 218 -2.81 12.97 -3.34
N ASP A 219 -1.51 13.32 -3.45
CA ASP A 219 -0.71 12.87 -4.58
C ASP A 219 -0.28 11.40 -4.39
N LEU A 220 0.03 10.76 -5.51
CA LEU A 220 0.50 9.40 -5.56
C LEU A 220 1.80 9.25 -4.76
N ALA A 221 1.86 8.20 -3.93
CA ALA A 221 3.09 7.69 -3.35
C ALA A 221 3.68 6.59 -4.23
N TYR A 222 2.85 5.65 -4.69
CA TYR A 222 3.31 4.55 -5.52
C TYR A 222 2.23 4.01 -6.44
N VAL A 223 2.67 3.30 -7.48
CA VAL A 223 1.81 2.54 -8.39
C VAL A 223 2.35 1.12 -8.52
N ILE A 224 1.59 0.13 -8.05
CA ILE A 224 1.96 -1.28 -8.14
C ILE A 224 1.07 -1.98 -9.17
N PHE A 225 1.69 -2.70 -10.10
CA PHE A 225 0.97 -3.45 -11.12
C PHE A 225 0.60 -4.85 -10.65
N THR A 226 -0.67 -5.22 -10.80
CA THR A 226 -1.17 -6.57 -10.48
C THR A 226 -1.54 -7.36 -11.74
N SER A 227 -1.60 -8.69 -11.62
CA SER A 227 -2.14 -9.54 -12.69
C SER A 227 -3.64 -9.26 -12.83
N GLY A 228 -4.01 -8.46 -13.82
CA GLY A 228 -5.42 -8.24 -14.13
C GLY A 228 -6.08 -9.55 -14.55
N SER A 229 -7.33 -9.75 -14.14
CA SER A 229 -8.15 -10.91 -14.54
C SER A 229 -8.33 -11.06 -16.06
N THR A 230 -8.05 -9.99 -16.82
CA THR A 230 -8.09 -9.95 -18.29
C THR A 230 -6.75 -10.29 -18.95
N GLY A 231 -5.72 -10.67 -18.18
CA GLY A 231 -4.34 -10.86 -18.65
C GLY A 231 -3.54 -9.56 -18.80
N GLU A 232 -4.23 -8.42 -18.92
CA GLU A 232 -3.59 -7.11 -18.97
C GLU A 232 -3.25 -6.55 -17.57
N PRO A 233 -2.06 -5.97 -17.38
CA PRO A 233 -1.64 -5.42 -16.09
C PRO A 233 -2.40 -4.16 -15.73
N LYS A 234 -2.81 -4.05 -14.47
CA LYS A 234 -3.49 -2.87 -13.95
C LYS A 234 -2.65 -2.25 -12.84
N GLY A 235 -2.31 -0.97 -13.00
CA GLY A 235 -1.62 -0.19 -11.98
C GLY A 235 -2.60 0.25 -10.89
N VAL A 236 -2.39 -0.23 -9.68
CA VAL A 236 -3.10 0.23 -8.49
C VAL A 236 -2.39 1.47 -7.98
N MET A 237 -3.09 2.60 -8.01
CA MET A 237 -2.58 3.91 -7.62
C MET A 237 -2.91 4.17 -6.16
N ILE A 238 -1.90 4.45 -5.34
CA ILE A 238 -2.06 4.72 -3.91
C ILE A 238 -1.48 6.09 -3.58
N ASP A 239 -2.27 6.92 -2.89
CA ASP A 239 -1.86 8.25 -2.44
C ASP A 239 -1.04 8.20 -1.13
N HIS A 240 -0.38 9.31 -0.80
CA HIS A 240 0.39 9.42 0.43
C HIS A 240 -0.47 9.24 1.68
N ARG A 241 -1.67 9.82 1.74
CA ARG A 241 -2.57 9.77 2.91
C ARG A 241 -3.00 8.34 3.23
N GLY A 242 -3.42 7.58 2.23
CA GLY A 242 -3.83 6.19 2.38
C GLY A 242 -2.67 5.31 2.85
N ALA A 243 -1.52 5.43 2.19
CA ALA A 243 -0.32 4.68 2.58
C ALA A 243 0.16 5.04 4.00
N ALA A 244 0.18 6.33 4.33
CA ALA A 244 0.62 6.81 5.64
C ALA A 244 -0.31 6.33 6.76
N ASN A 245 -1.63 6.37 6.53
CA ASN A 245 -2.61 5.84 7.47
C ASN A 245 -2.38 4.34 7.74
N THR A 246 -2.22 3.53 6.70
CA THR A 246 -1.96 2.09 6.86
C THR A 246 -0.67 1.83 7.63
N VAL A 247 0.41 2.57 7.33
CA VAL A 247 1.67 2.43 8.05
C VAL A 247 1.52 2.79 9.53
N ALA A 248 0.86 3.90 9.84
CA ALA A 248 0.64 4.35 11.21
C ALA A 248 -0.21 3.34 12.01
N ASP A 249 -1.32 2.86 11.43
CA ASP A 249 -2.19 1.85 12.05
C ASP A 249 -1.45 0.56 12.38
N ILE A 250 -0.68 0.02 11.42
CA ILE A 250 0.08 -1.22 11.63
C ILE A 250 1.14 -1.01 12.73
N ASN A 251 1.86 0.11 12.70
CA ASN A 251 2.89 0.37 13.71
C ASN A 251 2.30 0.51 15.12
N ASP A 252 1.17 1.20 15.26
CA ASP A 252 0.46 1.33 16.55
C ASP A 252 -0.05 -0.03 17.04
N ARG A 253 -0.75 -0.77 16.17
CA ARG A 253 -1.35 -2.07 16.48
C ARG A 253 -0.34 -3.12 16.94
N PHE A 254 0.86 -3.11 16.35
CA PHE A 254 1.92 -4.07 16.68
C PHE A 254 3.02 -3.50 17.59
N GLY A 255 2.90 -2.23 18.02
CA GLY A 255 3.85 -1.58 18.92
C GLY A 255 5.28 -1.50 18.36
N VAL A 256 5.42 -1.23 17.06
CA VAL A 256 6.72 -1.20 16.37
C VAL A 256 7.52 0.03 16.80
N THR A 257 8.78 -0.18 17.16
CA THR A 257 9.64 0.83 17.77
C THR A 257 11.02 0.91 17.11
N ALA A 258 11.81 1.91 17.50
CA ALA A 258 13.19 2.07 17.04
C ALA A 258 14.14 0.94 17.50
N ALA A 259 13.72 0.08 18.44
CA ALA A 259 14.50 -1.08 18.86
C ALA A 259 14.34 -2.29 17.91
N ASP A 260 13.34 -2.25 17.04
CA ASP A 260 12.99 -3.39 16.20
C ASP A 260 13.85 -3.49 14.93
N ARG A 261 14.02 -4.73 14.49
CA ARG A 261 14.70 -5.08 13.24
C ARG A 261 13.75 -5.91 12.39
N VAL A 262 13.41 -5.39 11.23
CA VAL A 262 12.42 -5.98 10.32
C VAL A 262 13.15 -6.62 9.15
N LEU A 263 12.84 -7.90 8.86
CA LEU A 263 13.31 -8.54 7.64
C LEU A 263 12.45 -8.06 6.47
N GLY A 264 13.04 -7.30 5.55
CA GLY A 264 12.37 -6.87 4.32
C GLY A 264 12.20 -8.05 3.37
N LEU A 265 11.20 -8.89 3.61
CA LEU A 265 10.99 -10.13 2.87
C LEU A 265 10.28 -9.88 1.53
N SER A 266 9.43 -8.86 1.45
CA SER A 266 8.51 -8.69 0.33
C SER A 266 9.24 -8.23 -0.93
N SER A 267 8.84 -8.71 -2.12
CA SER A 267 9.29 -8.09 -3.37
C SER A 267 8.84 -6.64 -3.41
N LEU A 268 9.68 -5.73 -3.93
CA LEU A 268 9.34 -4.31 -4.05
C LEU A 268 8.10 -4.09 -4.94
N SER A 269 7.85 -5.03 -5.86
CA SER A 269 6.65 -5.03 -6.72
C SER A 269 5.38 -5.53 -6.01
N PHE A 270 5.44 -5.82 -4.70
CA PHE A 270 4.31 -6.20 -3.87
C PHE A 270 4.05 -5.15 -2.78
N ASP A 271 2.78 -4.90 -2.46
CA ASP A 271 2.36 -3.80 -1.58
C ASP A 271 2.88 -3.92 -0.14
N LEU A 272 3.06 -5.13 0.39
CA LEU A 272 3.68 -5.33 1.71
C LEU A 272 5.09 -4.74 1.83
N SER A 273 5.83 -4.59 0.72
CA SER A 273 7.14 -3.94 0.74
C SER A 273 7.08 -2.46 1.14
N VAL A 274 5.93 -1.81 0.94
CA VAL A 274 5.68 -0.44 1.40
C VAL A 274 5.79 -0.40 2.92
N TRP A 275 5.20 -1.36 3.62
CA TRP A 275 5.31 -1.43 5.08
C TRP A 275 6.72 -1.88 5.51
N ASP A 276 7.32 -2.87 4.84
CA ASP A 276 8.70 -3.29 5.14
C ASP A 276 9.65 -2.08 5.19
N ILE A 277 9.53 -1.15 4.23
CA ILE A 277 10.37 0.04 4.14
C ILE A 277 9.85 1.14 5.07
N PHE A 278 8.66 1.67 4.80
CA PHE A 278 8.18 2.90 5.44
C PHE A 278 7.63 2.65 6.84
N GLY A 279 7.11 1.46 7.15
CA GLY A 279 6.72 1.09 8.52
C GLY A 279 7.93 1.02 9.44
N THR A 280 8.98 0.32 9.00
CA THR A 280 10.25 0.24 9.72
C THR A 280 10.86 1.63 9.93
N PHE A 281 10.92 2.46 8.89
CA PHE A 281 11.49 3.80 9.00
C PHE A 281 10.60 4.75 9.80
N ALA A 282 9.28 4.69 9.71
CA ALA A 282 8.41 5.51 10.53
C ALA A 282 8.66 5.28 12.03
N ALA A 283 8.89 4.03 12.44
CA ALA A 283 9.19 3.66 13.81
C ALA A 283 10.64 3.97 14.25
N GLY A 284 11.56 4.20 13.30
CA GLY A 284 12.99 4.35 13.59
C GLY A 284 13.76 3.03 13.71
N GLY A 285 13.15 1.90 13.33
CA GLY A 285 13.77 0.59 13.37
C GLY A 285 14.81 0.38 12.27
N THR A 286 15.35 -0.83 12.17
CA THR A 286 16.31 -1.20 11.12
C THR A 286 15.73 -2.21 10.15
N LEU A 287 15.75 -1.90 8.86
CA LEU A 287 15.38 -2.80 7.78
C LEU A 287 16.55 -3.72 7.43
N VAL A 288 16.35 -5.03 7.50
CA VAL A 288 17.33 -6.04 7.11
C VAL A 288 16.92 -6.63 5.77
N LEU A 289 17.78 -6.52 4.76
CA LEU A 289 17.53 -7.04 3.41
C LEU A 289 18.42 -8.28 3.18
N PRO A 290 17.84 -9.41 2.72
CA PRO A 290 18.57 -10.64 2.45
C PRO A 290 19.48 -10.54 1.23
#